data_AF-A0A936E2K3-F1
#
_entry.id   AF-A0A936E2K3-F1
#
_cell.length_a   1.000
_cell.length_b   1.000
_cell.length_c   1.000
_cell.angle_alpha   90.00
_cell.angle_beta   90.00
_cell.angle_gamma   90.00
#
_symmetry.space_group_name_H-M   'P 1'
#
loop_
_entity.id
_entity.type
_entity.pdbx_description
1 polymer ?
#
loop_
_entity_poly.entity_id
_entity_poly.type
_entity_poly.pdbx_seq_one_letter_code
_entity_poly.pdbx_strand_id
1 'polypeptide(L)'
;MSTVSTPSTQPVRAAEFLRVNVPAVTHGFTKTSALPDGDLFLLPRPFSMAVTEVTEGAKVFPLGYETFGGEAENVGSLPTTQPQGFSFSARNSKVKITSCDESIWDSNFIIASTQGTDGDLIRLFLDNPDGTKGPELALFTVARGGVVLSEIHPHLMLFVNDRYARGAAWHKGDHIAFGSDAGISGMRTGLLTLAWPMGFYSDLQGCYRVSVEISRKEAEGTTSIVFTDIVVNRNPIQGDNQNAGFGLLGRLTGGYPTGFPCKGTCPFPDFIPEPPIPDPLNGLTGETCQTICFRSPQYYLLNLRRVPNGTVTLGRAGYTINTSTTDRNTMLLTLRGGATPAQQLNKEYLTAQLNTLLSGGAPNLKVVYAMKSILKCYGMKFDPVTLSNGVVISTDSRLEVLFVQARLSFKENRTQDMPVLTRLFDQLNGNEPSQLCNNLWVD
;
A
#
# COMPACT_ATOMS: atom_id res chain seq x y z
N MET A 1 42.02 -32.15 -18.77
CA MET A 1 40.85 -31.49 -19.38
C MET A 1 39.70 -31.58 -18.39
N SER A 2 39.53 -30.54 -17.58
CA SER A 2 38.38 -30.40 -16.67
C SER A 2 37.74 -29.05 -16.96
N THR A 3 36.64 -29.05 -17.68
CA THR A 3 35.79 -27.88 -17.87
C THR A 3 34.93 -27.73 -16.63
N VAL A 4 35.33 -26.78 -15.77
CA VAL A 4 34.48 -26.27 -14.68
C VAL A 4 33.31 -25.55 -15.33
N SER A 5 32.11 -26.10 -15.16
CA SER A 5 30.85 -25.45 -15.53
C SER A 5 30.59 -24.32 -14.55
N THR A 6 30.77 -23.07 -14.99
CA THR A 6 30.31 -21.88 -14.29
C THR A 6 28.77 -21.91 -14.26
N PRO A 7 28.11 -21.69 -13.10
CA PRO A 7 26.66 -21.57 -13.07
C PRO A 7 26.28 -20.30 -13.82
N SER A 8 25.40 -20.43 -14.82
CA SER A 8 24.82 -19.28 -15.51
C SER A 8 23.92 -18.53 -14.53
N THR A 9 24.46 -17.50 -13.87
CA THR A 9 23.66 -16.42 -13.28
C THR A 9 22.96 -15.69 -14.42
N GLN A 10 21.79 -16.19 -14.81
CA GLN A 10 20.84 -15.37 -15.54
C GLN A 10 20.49 -14.17 -14.64
N PRO A 11 20.50 -12.94 -15.16
CA PRO A 11 20.09 -11.78 -14.40
C PRO A 11 18.62 -11.95 -14.07
N VAL A 12 18.30 -12.09 -12.79
CA VAL A 12 16.93 -11.94 -12.30
C VAL A 12 16.46 -10.57 -12.78
N ARG A 13 15.61 -10.54 -13.81
CA ARG A 13 14.92 -9.30 -14.19
C ARG A 13 14.26 -8.80 -12.91
N ALA A 14 14.53 -7.55 -12.55
CA ALA A 14 13.87 -6.81 -11.48
C ALA A 14 12.39 -6.59 -11.82
N ALA A 15 11.67 -7.69 -11.95
CA ALA A 15 10.26 -7.71 -12.18
C ALA A 15 9.62 -7.16 -10.89
N GLU A 16 8.77 -6.18 -11.09
CA GLU A 16 8.13 -5.35 -10.08
C GLU A 16 7.56 -6.19 -8.92
N PHE A 17 8.07 -5.99 -7.70
CA PHE A 17 7.42 -6.56 -6.52
C PHE A 17 6.06 -5.89 -6.35
N LEU A 18 4.99 -6.58 -6.75
CA LEU A 18 3.62 -6.15 -6.46
C LEU A 18 3.42 -6.13 -4.94
N ARG A 19 3.27 -4.94 -4.35
CA ARG A 19 3.08 -4.74 -2.91
C ARG A 19 1.64 -4.41 -2.56
N VAL A 20 1.16 -5.01 -1.49
CA VAL A 20 -0.16 -4.80 -0.91
C VAL A 20 0.02 -4.22 0.48
N ASN A 21 -0.62 -3.08 0.76
CA ASN A 21 -0.65 -2.50 2.09
C ASN A 21 -2.02 -2.74 2.74
N VAL A 22 -1.96 -3.25 3.96
CA VAL A 22 -3.10 -3.58 4.80
C VAL A 22 -3.05 -2.71 6.05
N PRO A 23 -4.16 -2.09 6.48
CA PRO A 23 -4.21 -1.39 7.75
C PRO A 23 -3.77 -2.30 8.90
N ALA A 24 -2.73 -1.91 9.63
CA ALA A 24 -2.31 -2.61 10.83
C ALA A 24 -2.92 -1.92 12.04
N VAL A 25 -3.56 -2.69 12.92
CA VAL A 25 -4.18 -2.17 14.14
C VAL A 25 -3.70 -2.96 15.35
N THR A 26 -3.80 -2.37 16.53
CA THR A 26 -3.44 -3.06 17.78
C THR A 26 -4.43 -2.73 18.88
N HIS A 27 -4.54 -3.61 19.88
CA HIS A 27 -5.40 -3.37 21.02
C HIS A 27 -4.80 -2.31 21.96
N GLY A 28 -5.63 -1.33 22.34
CA GLY A 28 -5.27 -0.32 23.32
C GLY A 28 -5.34 -0.82 24.76
N PHE A 29 -4.77 -0.05 25.70
CA PHE A 29 -4.70 -0.45 27.10
C PHE A 29 -6.05 -0.35 27.84
N THR A 30 -6.94 0.54 27.38
CA THR A 30 -8.24 0.76 28.01
C THR A 30 -9.23 -0.34 27.59
N LYS A 31 -9.69 -1.14 28.56
CA LYS A 31 -10.65 -2.22 28.39
C LYS A 31 -12.03 -1.84 28.90
N THR A 32 -13.07 -2.39 28.29
CA THR A 32 -14.46 -2.27 28.77
C THR A 32 -15.15 -3.63 28.72
N SER A 33 -16.33 -3.77 29.32
CA SER A 33 -17.12 -5.00 29.19
C SER A 33 -17.48 -5.34 27.74
N ALA A 34 -17.67 -4.32 26.89
CA ALA A 34 -17.93 -4.49 25.47
C ALA A 34 -16.66 -4.72 24.64
N LEU A 35 -15.47 -4.40 25.17
CA LEU A 35 -14.17 -4.56 24.50
C LEU A 35 -13.16 -5.08 25.54
N PRO A 36 -13.23 -6.37 25.90
CA PRO A 36 -12.44 -6.93 27.00
C PRO A 36 -10.93 -6.95 26.70
N ASP A 37 -10.56 -6.91 25.42
CA ASP A 37 -9.17 -6.83 24.96
C ASP A 37 -8.71 -5.41 24.67
N GLY A 38 -9.62 -4.43 24.75
CA GLY A 38 -9.39 -3.04 24.43
C GLY A 38 -9.83 -2.68 23.01
N ASP A 39 -9.93 -1.39 22.74
CA ASP A 39 -10.29 -0.89 21.40
C ASP A 39 -9.13 -1.05 20.41
N LEU A 40 -9.42 -1.01 19.11
CA LEU A 40 -8.41 -1.10 18.06
C LEU A 40 -7.88 0.28 17.69
N PHE A 41 -6.56 0.44 17.66
CA PHE A 41 -5.88 1.68 17.27
C PHE A 41 -5.09 1.47 15.99
N LEU A 42 -5.26 2.39 15.04
CA LEU A 42 -4.52 2.37 13.77
C LEU A 42 -3.04 2.67 13.99
N LEU A 43 -2.17 1.80 13.51
CA LEU A 43 -0.73 2.03 13.55
C LEU A 43 -0.28 2.93 12.39
N PRO A 44 0.75 3.79 12.60
CA PRO A 44 1.25 4.67 11.54
C PRO A 44 1.87 3.93 10.34
N ARG A 45 2.35 2.70 10.56
CA ARG A 45 2.91 1.83 9.52
C ARG A 45 1.90 0.74 9.20
N PRO A 46 1.49 0.58 7.93
CA PRO A 46 0.64 -0.52 7.53
C PRO A 46 1.38 -1.85 7.61
N PHE A 47 0.61 -2.94 7.62
CA PHE A 47 1.11 -4.27 7.38
C PHE A 47 1.34 -4.43 5.88
N SER A 48 2.58 -4.72 5.47
CA SER A 48 2.94 -4.80 4.05
C SER A 48 3.19 -6.25 3.63
N MET A 49 2.67 -6.61 2.47
CA MET A 49 2.88 -7.88 1.79
C MET A 49 3.42 -7.64 0.38
N ALA A 50 4.17 -8.58 -0.17
CA ALA A 50 4.63 -8.51 -1.55
C ALA A 50 4.57 -9.87 -2.24
N VAL A 51 4.37 -9.84 -3.55
CA VAL A 51 4.54 -11.01 -4.42
C VAL A 51 6.02 -11.40 -4.42
N THR A 52 6.33 -12.63 -4.02
CA THR A 52 7.73 -13.08 -3.94
C THR A 52 8.31 -13.47 -5.30
N GLU A 53 7.46 -13.81 -6.26
CA GLU A 53 7.84 -14.23 -7.62
C GLU A 53 6.90 -13.58 -8.64
N VAL A 54 7.44 -12.81 -9.59
CA VAL A 54 6.58 -12.10 -10.54
C VAL A 54 5.80 -13.08 -11.39
N THR A 55 4.47 -12.95 -11.28
CA THR A 55 3.52 -13.83 -11.94
C THR A 55 2.59 -12.97 -12.77
N GLU A 56 2.56 -13.21 -14.08
CA GLU A 56 1.61 -12.56 -14.99
C GLU A 56 0.17 -12.76 -14.50
N GLY A 57 -0.67 -11.74 -14.63
CA GLY A 57 -2.06 -11.78 -14.18
C GLY A 57 -2.27 -11.48 -12.69
N ALA A 58 -1.20 -11.26 -11.90
CA ALA A 58 -1.30 -10.71 -10.55
C ALA A 58 -1.50 -9.19 -10.60
N LYS A 59 -2.43 -8.66 -9.80
CA LYS A 59 -2.69 -7.22 -9.71
C LYS A 59 -3.00 -6.79 -8.28
N VAL A 60 -2.56 -5.59 -7.93
CA VAL A 60 -2.96 -4.88 -6.70
C VAL A 60 -3.87 -3.73 -7.07
N PHE A 61 -4.93 -3.51 -6.30
CA PHE A 61 -5.89 -2.44 -6.55
C PHE A 61 -6.32 -1.74 -5.26
N PRO A 62 -6.62 -0.43 -5.30
CA PRO A 62 -7.27 0.23 -4.18
C PRO A 62 -8.72 -0.27 -4.07
N LEU A 63 -9.23 -0.38 -2.85
CA LEU A 63 -10.64 -0.70 -2.66
C LEU A 63 -11.53 0.49 -3.04
N GLY A 64 -12.65 0.22 -3.72
CA GLY A 64 -13.63 1.23 -4.12
C GLY A 64 -14.82 0.63 -4.85
N TYR A 65 -15.77 1.47 -5.27
CA TYR A 65 -16.98 1.03 -5.98
C TYR A 65 -16.67 0.19 -7.23
N GLU A 66 -15.80 0.68 -8.10
CA GLU A 66 -15.48 0.00 -9.35
C GLU A 66 -14.70 -1.30 -9.12
N THR A 67 -13.84 -1.35 -8.10
CA THR A 67 -12.92 -2.46 -7.87
C THR A 67 -13.46 -3.51 -6.91
N PHE A 68 -14.38 -3.15 -6.01
CA PHE A 68 -14.86 -4.03 -4.95
C PHE A 68 -16.27 -3.70 -4.43
N GLY A 69 -17.07 -2.98 -5.24
CA GLY A 69 -18.51 -2.82 -5.00
C GLY A 69 -18.89 -1.88 -3.85
N GLY A 70 -17.96 -1.09 -3.31
CA GLY A 70 -18.28 -0.06 -2.31
C GLY A 70 -17.05 0.69 -1.78
N GLU A 71 -17.31 1.75 -1.00
CA GLU A 71 -16.30 2.41 -0.17
C GLU A 71 -15.76 1.46 0.91
N ALA A 72 -14.52 1.71 1.37
CA ALA A 72 -13.82 0.89 2.36
C ALA A 72 -14.66 0.51 3.58
N GLU A 73 -15.28 1.48 4.23
CA GLU A 73 -16.08 1.26 5.43
C GLU A 73 -17.33 0.43 5.13
N ASN A 74 -18.02 0.71 4.02
CA ASN A 74 -19.23 0.00 3.60
C ASN A 74 -18.97 -1.46 3.23
N VAL A 75 -17.75 -1.76 2.78
CA VAL A 75 -17.33 -3.10 2.41
C VAL A 75 -16.94 -3.94 3.63
N GLY A 76 -16.65 -3.30 4.77
CA GLY A 76 -16.33 -3.95 6.04
C GLY A 76 -15.03 -3.47 6.69
N SER A 77 -14.35 -2.46 6.12
CA SER A 77 -13.10 -1.92 6.67
C SER A 77 -13.34 -1.00 7.87
N LEU A 78 -12.32 -0.86 8.71
CA LEU A 78 -12.38 0.06 9.84
C LEU A 78 -12.49 1.53 9.37
N PRO A 79 -13.09 2.41 10.17
CA PRO A 79 -13.23 3.82 9.80
C PRO A 79 -11.90 4.47 9.47
N THR A 80 -11.88 5.35 8.47
CA THR A 80 -10.69 6.12 8.02
C THR A 80 -9.54 5.29 7.45
N THR A 81 -9.73 3.99 7.26
CA THR A 81 -8.74 3.09 6.63
C THR A 81 -9.02 2.93 5.14
N GLN A 82 -7.96 2.64 4.37
CA GLN A 82 -8.02 2.44 2.91
C GLN A 82 -7.19 1.21 2.54
N PRO A 83 -7.75 0.00 2.69
CA PRO A 83 -7.03 -1.23 2.35
C PRO A 83 -6.83 -1.38 0.84
N GLN A 84 -5.84 -2.17 0.47
CA GLN A 84 -5.61 -2.61 -0.91
C GLN A 84 -6.01 -4.07 -1.08
N GLY A 85 -6.55 -4.38 -2.25
CA GLY A 85 -6.86 -5.74 -2.67
C GLY A 85 -5.77 -6.33 -3.55
N PHE A 86 -5.75 -7.66 -3.59
CA PHE A 86 -4.89 -8.47 -4.43
C PHE A 86 -5.74 -9.42 -5.27
N SER A 87 -5.47 -9.49 -6.56
CA SER A 87 -6.20 -10.36 -7.49
C SER A 87 -5.27 -11.13 -8.39
N PHE A 88 -5.75 -12.27 -8.88
CA PHE A 88 -4.99 -13.12 -9.79
C PHE A 88 -5.86 -13.72 -10.88
N SER A 89 -5.47 -13.50 -12.14
CA SER A 89 -6.24 -13.87 -13.34
C SER A 89 -5.61 -14.97 -14.22
N ALA A 90 -4.35 -15.35 -14.01
CA ALA A 90 -3.67 -16.29 -14.90
C ALA A 90 -4.10 -17.75 -14.66
N ARG A 91 -4.47 -18.42 -15.74
CA ARG A 91 -4.94 -19.82 -15.75
C ARG A 91 -3.82 -20.80 -15.37
N ASN A 92 -4.20 -21.92 -14.75
CA ASN A 92 -3.29 -23.04 -14.40
C ASN A 92 -2.01 -22.61 -13.68
N SER A 93 -2.13 -21.55 -12.90
CA SER A 93 -1.00 -20.92 -12.25
C SER A 93 -1.38 -20.59 -10.82
N LYS A 94 -0.39 -20.17 -10.06
CA LYS A 94 -0.59 -19.70 -8.70
C LYS A 94 0.28 -18.49 -8.45
N VAL A 95 -0.16 -17.66 -7.53
CA VAL A 95 0.63 -16.53 -7.06
C VAL A 95 0.60 -16.49 -5.55
N LYS A 96 1.75 -16.17 -4.95
CA LYS A 96 1.91 -16.04 -3.50
C LYS A 96 2.31 -14.61 -3.15
N ILE A 97 1.62 -14.02 -2.19
CA ILE A 97 2.04 -12.81 -1.48
C ILE A 97 2.44 -13.17 -0.05
N THR A 98 3.53 -12.59 0.44
CA THR A 98 4.07 -12.86 1.78
C THR A 98 4.35 -11.55 2.50
N SER A 99 4.19 -11.49 3.81
CA SER A 99 4.49 -10.33 4.64
C SER A 99 5.93 -10.30 5.16
N CYS A 100 6.31 -9.19 5.79
CA CYS A 100 7.46 -9.19 6.72
C CYS A 100 7.16 -10.00 7.99
N ASP A 101 8.19 -10.31 8.77
CA ASP A 101 8.05 -10.97 10.05
C ASP A 101 7.17 -10.12 10.99
N GLU A 102 6.06 -10.69 11.45
CA GLU A 102 5.09 -10.01 12.29
C GLU A 102 4.49 -10.97 13.33
N SER A 103 3.99 -10.41 14.42
CA SER A 103 3.19 -11.13 15.40
C SER A 103 1.74 -10.68 15.32
N ILE A 104 0.83 -11.64 15.13
CA ILE A 104 -0.55 -11.38 14.73
C ILE A 104 -1.51 -11.92 15.78
N TRP A 105 -2.60 -11.18 15.95
CA TRP A 105 -3.70 -11.52 16.82
C TRP A 105 -4.93 -11.91 16.01
N ASP A 106 -5.39 -11.10 15.05
CA ASP A 106 -6.57 -11.42 14.24
C ASP A 106 -6.38 -10.93 12.81
N SER A 107 -7.11 -11.55 11.88
CA SER A 107 -7.13 -11.13 10.48
C SER A 107 -8.56 -10.91 9.99
N ASN A 108 -8.81 -9.75 9.40
CA ASN A 108 -10.10 -9.41 8.81
C ASN A 108 -9.93 -9.27 7.30
N PHE A 109 -10.69 -10.05 6.52
CA PHE A 109 -10.54 -10.09 5.06
C PHE A 109 -11.84 -10.44 4.34
N ILE A 110 -11.83 -10.28 3.03
CA ILE A 110 -12.96 -10.56 2.14
C ILE A 110 -12.43 -11.26 0.90
N ILE A 111 -13.14 -12.28 0.44
CA ILE A 111 -12.82 -12.99 -0.80
C ILE A 111 -13.86 -12.60 -1.86
N ALA A 112 -13.38 -12.35 -3.08
CA ALA A 112 -14.22 -12.09 -4.23
C ALA A 112 -13.79 -12.92 -5.43
N SER A 113 -14.73 -13.18 -6.33
CA SER A 113 -14.45 -13.92 -7.55
C SER A 113 -15.41 -13.58 -8.67
N THR A 114 -14.91 -13.58 -9.90
CA THR A 114 -15.73 -13.50 -11.13
C THR A 114 -16.29 -14.88 -11.50
N GLN A 115 -17.09 -14.96 -12.55
CA GLN A 115 -17.43 -16.26 -13.14
C GLN A 115 -16.17 -16.99 -13.67
N GLY A 116 -16.24 -18.32 -13.76
CA GLY A 116 -15.18 -19.18 -14.30
C GLY A 116 -14.02 -19.48 -13.35
N THR A 117 -14.25 -19.35 -12.04
CA THR A 117 -13.26 -19.56 -10.98
C THR A 117 -13.61 -20.72 -10.04
N ASP A 118 -14.69 -21.46 -10.32
CA ASP A 118 -15.04 -22.64 -9.54
C ASP A 118 -13.86 -23.63 -9.49
N GLY A 119 -13.49 -24.04 -8.28
CA GLY A 119 -12.33 -24.89 -8.00
C GLY A 119 -11.01 -24.14 -7.78
N ASP A 120 -10.99 -22.81 -7.89
CA ASP A 120 -9.86 -21.99 -7.44
C ASP A 120 -9.64 -22.18 -5.93
N LEU A 121 -8.38 -22.09 -5.50
CA LEU A 121 -7.98 -22.24 -4.11
C LEU A 121 -7.39 -20.93 -3.59
N ILE A 122 -7.82 -20.52 -2.40
CA ILE A 122 -7.23 -19.41 -1.64
C ILE A 122 -6.69 -19.99 -0.34
N ARG A 123 -5.37 -19.98 -0.18
CA ARG A 123 -4.69 -20.58 0.97
C ARG A 123 -4.03 -19.50 1.82
N LEU A 124 -4.36 -19.47 3.10
CA LEU A 124 -3.73 -18.64 4.13
C LEU A 124 -2.83 -19.53 4.98
N PHE A 125 -1.57 -19.15 5.15
CA PHE A 125 -0.60 -19.94 5.90
C PHE A 125 0.52 -19.05 6.45
N LEU A 126 1.31 -19.62 7.34
CA LEU A 126 2.50 -18.98 7.90
C LEU A 126 3.75 -19.58 7.29
N ASP A 127 4.74 -18.72 7.08
CA ASP A 127 6.12 -19.10 6.86
C ASP A 127 6.94 -18.65 8.08
N ASN A 128 7.89 -19.49 8.50
CA ASN A 128 8.84 -19.10 9.53
C ASN A 128 9.79 -18.02 8.98
N PRO A 129 10.40 -17.18 9.85
CA PRO A 129 11.35 -16.16 9.42
C PRO A 129 12.57 -16.71 8.64
N ASP A 130 12.93 -17.97 8.84
CA ASP A 130 13.98 -18.68 8.11
C ASP A 130 13.55 -19.18 6.72
N GLY A 131 12.29 -18.97 6.34
CA GLY A 131 11.70 -19.40 5.08
C GLY A 131 11.20 -20.85 5.07
N THR A 132 11.29 -21.57 6.19
CA THR A 132 10.67 -22.89 6.33
C THR A 132 9.15 -22.76 6.45
N LYS A 133 8.42 -23.81 6.05
CA LYS A 133 6.96 -23.81 6.11
C LYS A 133 6.48 -23.79 7.55
N GLY A 134 5.62 -22.82 7.87
CA GLY A 134 4.85 -22.81 9.11
C GLY A 134 3.49 -23.49 8.93
N PRO A 135 2.60 -23.34 9.93
CA PRO A 135 1.26 -23.94 9.91
C PRO A 135 0.35 -23.33 8.83
N GLU A 136 -0.54 -24.15 8.29
CA GLU A 136 -1.64 -23.69 7.43
C GLU A 136 -2.76 -23.13 8.30
N LEU A 137 -3.24 -21.93 7.97
CA LEU A 137 -4.28 -21.24 8.73
C LEU A 137 -5.67 -21.62 8.23
N ALA A 138 -5.90 -21.47 6.92
CA ALA A 138 -7.17 -21.78 6.29
C ALA A 138 -7.01 -22.02 4.79
N LEU A 139 -7.85 -22.88 4.24
CA LEU A 139 -8.00 -23.12 2.81
C LEU A 139 -9.44 -22.88 2.39
N PHE A 140 -9.64 -22.01 1.41
CA PHE A 140 -10.94 -21.75 0.81
C PHE A 140 -10.95 -22.27 -0.62
N THR A 141 -12.04 -22.93 -1.02
CA THR A 141 -12.26 -23.37 -2.40
C THR A 141 -13.46 -22.62 -2.97
N VAL A 142 -13.27 -21.90 -4.08
CA VAL A 142 -14.38 -21.23 -4.77
C VAL A 142 -15.34 -22.28 -5.31
N ALA A 143 -16.62 -22.18 -4.96
CA ALA A 143 -17.66 -23.09 -5.43
C ALA A 143 -19.06 -22.47 -5.30
N ARG A 144 -19.90 -22.69 -6.32
CA ARG A 144 -21.35 -22.44 -6.28
C ARG A 144 -21.71 -21.02 -5.81
N GLY A 145 -21.07 -20.01 -6.42
CA GLY A 145 -21.33 -18.61 -6.09
C GLY A 145 -20.91 -18.22 -4.67
N GLY A 146 -19.86 -18.86 -4.14
CA GLY A 146 -19.28 -18.60 -2.83
C GLY A 146 -17.92 -19.27 -2.67
N VAL A 147 -17.50 -19.44 -1.43
CA VAL A 147 -16.34 -20.25 -1.05
C VAL A 147 -16.74 -21.31 -0.03
N VAL A 148 -16.16 -22.49 -0.12
CA VAL A 148 -16.21 -23.51 0.92
C VAL A 148 -14.96 -23.37 1.77
N LEU A 149 -15.11 -23.36 3.10
CA LEU A 149 -13.98 -23.47 4.03
C LEU A 149 -13.48 -24.92 4.00
N SER A 150 -12.52 -25.22 3.15
CA SER A 150 -12.03 -26.58 2.90
C SER A 150 -11.14 -27.10 4.02
N GLU A 151 -10.34 -26.23 4.63
CA GLU A 151 -9.53 -26.54 5.82
C GLU A 151 -9.44 -25.30 6.72
N ILE A 152 -9.31 -25.52 8.02
CA ILE A 152 -9.00 -24.48 9.01
C ILE A 152 -8.13 -25.08 10.11
N HIS A 153 -7.15 -24.32 10.58
CA HIS A 153 -6.31 -24.75 11.69
C HIS A 153 -7.16 -25.04 12.93
N PRO A 154 -6.91 -26.13 13.69
CA PRO A 154 -7.76 -26.55 14.81
C PRO A 154 -7.85 -25.53 15.96
N HIS A 155 -6.90 -24.60 16.05
CA HIS A 155 -6.90 -23.54 17.06
C HIS A 155 -7.52 -22.21 16.59
N LEU A 156 -7.90 -22.10 15.32
CA LEU A 156 -8.50 -20.89 14.76
C LEU A 156 -10.02 -21.00 14.74
N MET A 157 -10.68 -19.84 14.81
CA MET A 157 -12.11 -19.72 14.57
C MET A 157 -12.35 -18.73 13.43
N LEU A 158 -13.27 -19.05 12.54
CA LEU A 158 -13.69 -18.16 11.46
C LEU A 158 -15.10 -17.63 11.73
N PHE A 159 -15.31 -16.34 11.55
CA PHE A 159 -16.62 -15.70 11.68
C PHE A 159 -16.95 -14.95 10.39
N VAL A 160 -18.24 -14.92 10.05
CA VAL A 160 -18.75 -14.22 8.87
C VAL A 160 -19.64 -13.07 9.31
N ASN A 161 -19.35 -11.86 8.81
CA ASN A 161 -19.98 -10.59 9.17
C ASN A 161 -19.91 -10.26 10.67
N ASP A 162 -18.91 -10.80 11.36
CA ASP A 162 -18.71 -10.56 12.79
C ASP A 162 -17.24 -10.32 13.11
N ARG A 163 -16.87 -9.04 13.06
CA ARG A 163 -15.54 -8.53 13.43
C ARG A 163 -15.18 -8.78 14.88
N TYR A 164 -16.17 -8.90 15.76
CA TYR A 164 -15.94 -9.06 17.19
C TYR A 164 -15.78 -10.51 17.61
N ALA A 165 -15.93 -11.47 16.68
CA ALA A 165 -15.78 -12.90 16.94
C ALA A 165 -16.66 -13.40 18.11
N ARG A 166 -17.93 -12.94 18.18
CA ARG A 166 -18.88 -13.27 19.26
C ARG A 166 -19.95 -14.27 18.84
N GLY A 167 -20.20 -14.38 17.55
CA GLY A 167 -21.22 -15.22 16.95
C GLY A 167 -20.83 -16.69 16.88
N ALA A 168 -21.54 -17.44 16.05
CA ALA A 168 -21.18 -18.82 15.76
C ALA A 168 -19.97 -18.87 14.83
N ALA A 169 -18.97 -19.68 15.20
CA ALA A 169 -17.84 -19.96 14.35
C ALA A 169 -18.24 -20.88 13.19
N TRP A 170 -17.58 -20.69 12.07
CA TRP A 170 -17.68 -21.49 10.85
C TRP A 170 -16.63 -22.59 10.86
N HIS A 171 -17.00 -23.75 10.32
CA HIS A 171 -16.22 -24.98 10.39
C HIS A 171 -15.86 -25.47 8.99
N LYS A 172 -14.89 -26.38 8.96
CA LYS A 172 -14.53 -27.12 7.75
C LYS A 172 -15.78 -27.72 7.08
N GLY A 173 -15.93 -27.45 5.79
CA GLY A 173 -17.04 -27.89 4.95
C GLY A 173 -18.16 -26.86 4.78
N ASP A 174 -18.20 -25.81 5.62
CA ASP A 174 -19.24 -24.80 5.52
C ASP A 174 -19.10 -23.93 4.25
N HIS A 175 -20.23 -23.56 3.65
CA HIS A 175 -20.30 -22.74 2.44
C HIS A 175 -20.66 -21.28 2.74
N ILE A 176 -19.75 -20.38 2.40
CA ILE A 176 -19.88 -18.94 2.58
C ILE A 176 -20.24 -18.32 1.23
N ALA A 177 -21.49 -17.85 1.11
CA ALA A 177 -21.99 -17.28 -0.13
C ALA A 177 -21.32 -15.95 -0.51
N PHE A 178 -21.19 -15.70 -1.81
CA PHE A 178 -20.91 -14.38 -2.35
C PHE A 178 -22.21 -13.56 -2.37
N GLY A 179 -22.50 -12.89 -1.25
CA GLY A 179 -23.75 -12.16 -1.03
C GLY A 179 -23.76 -10.70 -1.50
N SER A 180 -22.65 -10.18 -2.06
CA SER A 180 -22.56 -8.77 -2.45
C SER A 180 -21.75 -8.58 -3.72
N ASP A 181 -22.05 -7.50 -4.45
CA ASP A 181 -21.28 -7.09 -5.63
C ASP A 181 -19.87 -6.63 -5.23
N ALA A 182 -18.90 -6.90 -6.11
CA ALA A 182 -17.50 -6.54 -5.98
C ALA A 182 -16.96 -5.81 -7.22
N GLY A 183 -17.83 -5.15 -8.00
CA GLY A 183 -17.43 -4.45 -9.22
C GLY A 183 -16.69 -5.36 -10.20
N ILE A 184 -15.52 -4.93 -10.68
CA ILE A 184 -14.71 -5.75 -11.61
C ILE A 184 -14.15 -7.04 -10.98
N SER A 185 -14.16 -7.17 -9.65
CA SER A 185 -13.76 -8.40 -8.94
C SER A 185 -14.89 -9.44 -8.85
N GLY A 186 -16.08 -9.15 -9.41
CA GLY A 186 -17.20 -10.08 -9.49
C GLY A 186 -18.11 -10.00 -8.27
N MET A 187 -18.32 -11.12 -7.58
CA MET A 187 -19.13 -11.19 -6.36
C MET A 187 -18.22 -11.50 -5.16
N ARG A 188 -18.56 -10.98 -3.98
CA ARG A 188 -17.76 -11.13 -2.76
C ARG A 188 -18.53 -11.68 -1.57
N THR A 189 -17.79 -12.28 -0.65
CA THR A 189 -18.29 -12.64 0.67
C THR A 189 -18.61 -11.40 1.50
N GLY A 190 -19.29 -11.61 2.61
CA GLY A 190 -19.22 -10.69 3.74
C GLY A 190 -17.82 -10.59 4.34
N LEU A 191 -17.68 -9.80 5.41
CA LEU A 191 -16.43 -9.74 6.18
C LEU A 191 -16.11 -11.11 6.78
N LEU A 192 -14.89 -11.59 6.61
CA LEU A 192 -14.39 -12.81 7.21
C LEU A 192 -13.39 -12.43 8.30
N THR A 193 -13.65 -12.88 9.53
CA THR A 193 -12.80 -12.62 10.69
C THR A 193 -12.21 -13.94 11.14
N LEU A 194 -10.90 -14.07 10.99
CA LEU A 194 -10.13 -15.21 11.47
C LEU A 194 -9.54 -14.83 12.83
N ALA A 195 -10.12 -15.40 13.88
CA ALA A 195 -9.74 -15.13 15.26
C ALA A 195 -8.67 -16.11 15.72
N TRP A 196 -7.56 -15.61 16.28
CA TRP A 196 -6.44 -16.46 16.67
C TRP A 196 -6.49 -16.83 18.15
N PRO A 197 -5.92 -17.99 18.53
CA PRO A 197 -5.89 -18.40 19.92
C PRO A 197 -5.02 -17.45 20.75
N MET A 198 -5.59 -16.91 21.82
CA MET A 198 -4.88 -16.04 22.79
C MET A 198 -4.04 -16.82 23.82
N GLY A 199 -3.96 -18.15 23.68
CA GLY A 199 -3.23 -19.00 24.60
C GLY A 199 -1.72 -18.86 24.39
N PHE A 200 -0.97 -18.62 25.47
CA PHE A 200 0.50 -18.47 25.46
C PHE A 200 1.24 -19.70 24.91
N TYR A 201 0.58 -20.86 24.84
CA TYR A 201 1.13 -22.11 24.32
C TYR A 201 0.72 -22.41 22.87
N SER A 202 -0.02 -21.52 22.21
CA SER A 202 -0.36 -21.75 20.81
C SER A 202 0.88 -21.59 19.95
N ASP A 203 1.06 -22.56 19.06
CA ASP A 203 1.98 -22.56 17.93
C ASP A 203 1.70 -21.47 16.88
N LEU A 204 0.62 -20.71 17.03
CA LEU A 204 0.30 -19.54 16.24
C LEU A 204 0.74 -18.23 16.91
N GLN A 205 1.18 -18.29 18.18
CA GLN A 205 1.76 -17.15 18.89
C GLN A 205 3.25 -17.09 18.63
N GLY A 206 3.68 -16.11 17.85
CA GLY A 206 5.09 -15.95 17.50
C GLY A 206 5.33 -14.91 16.44
N CYS A 207 6.51 -14.97 15.84
CA CYS A 207 6.92 -14.13 14.73
C CYS A 207 6.91 -14.94 13.45
N TYR A 208 5.99 -14.63 12.55
CA TYR A 208 5.76 -15.35 11.31
C TYR A 208 5.64 -14.39 10.15
N ARG A 209 5.76 -14.91 8.95
CA ARG A 209 5.34 -14.23 7.74
C ARG A 209 3.99 -14.79 7.34
N VAL A 210 2.99 -13.92 7.21
CA VAL A 210 1.70 -14.33 6.66
C VAL A 210 1.83 -14.42 5.16
N SER A 211 1.38 -15.54 4.63
CA SER A 211 1.34 -15.81 3.21
C SER A 211 -0.09 -16.08 2.76
N VAL A 212 -0.43 -15.52 1.60
CA VAL A 212 -1.64 -15.88 0.86
C VAL A 212 -1.24 -16.40 -0.51
N GLU A 213 -1.76 -17.56 -0.88
CA GLU A 213 -1.61 -18.13 -2.21
C GLU A 213 -2.99 -18.24 -2.88
N ILE A 214 -3.11 -17.70 -4.10
CA ILE A 214 -4.26 -17.93 -4.98
C ILE A 214 -3.83 -18.89 -6.08
N SER A 215 -4.44 -20.06 -6.16
CA SER A 215 -4.22 -21.03 -7.22
C SER A 215 -5.42 -21.09 -8.15
N ARG A 216 -5.18 -20.87 -9.45
CA ARG A 216 -6.20 -20.78 -10.49
C ARG A 216 -6.29 -22.06 -11.30
N LYS A 217 -7.52 -22.41 -11.68
CA LYS A 217 -7.81 -23.50 -12.62
C LYS A 217 -7.75 -23.03 -14.08
N GLU A 218 -8.26 -23.86 -14.99
CA GLU A 218 -8.18 -23.69 -16.44
C GLU A 218 -9.10 -22.60 -17.00
N ALA A 219 -10.20 -22.28 -16.30
CA ALA A 219 -11.21 -21.37 -16.81
C ALA A 219 -10.80 -19.88 -16.65
N GLU A 220 -11.33 -19.04 -17.54
CA GLU A 220 -11.14 -17.60 -17.45
C GLU A 220 -11.90 -17.04 -16.25
N GLY A 221 -11.28 -16.10 -15.56
CA GLY A 221 -11.86 -15.46 -14.39
C GLY A 221 -10.80 -14.73 -13.58
N THR A 222 -11.17 -14.20 -12.43
CA THR A 222 -10.27 -13.56 -11.47
C THR A 222 -10.74 -13.88 -10.06
N THR A 223 -9.82 -14.35 -9.22
CA THR A 223 -10.05 -14.51 -7.78
C THR A 223 -9.26 -13.42 -7.05
N SER A 224 -9.91 -12.78 -6.08
CA SER A 224 -9.38 -11.63 -5.36
C SER A 224 -9.54 -11.80 -3.85
N ILE A 225 -8.63 -11.23 -3.09
CA ILE A 225 -8.69 -11.12 -1.63
C ILE A 225 -8.35 -9.70 -1.20
N VAL A 226 -9.05 -9.20 -0.20
CA VAL A 226 -8.80 -7.91 0.44
C VAL A 226 -8.68 -8.18 1.94
N PHE A 227 -7.54 -7.87 2.55
CA PHE A 227 -7.50 -7.72 4.00
C PHE A 227 -7.95 -6.31 4.35
N THR A 228 -9.06 -6.22 5.09
CA THR A 228 -9.56 -4.93 5.56
C THR A 228 -8.67 -4.35 6.66
N ASP A 229 -8.09 -5.24 7.47
CA ASP A 229 -7.14 -4.92 8.54
C ASP A 229 -6.56 -6.20 9.12
N ILE A 230 -5.39 -6.08 9.74
CA ILE A 230 -4.75 -7.12 10.53
C ILE A 230 -4.48 -6.55 11.93
N VAL A 231 -4.95 -7.27 12.94
CA VAL A 231 -4.67 -6.97 14.34
C VAL A 231 -3.31 -7.59 14.67
N VAL A 232 -2.35 -6.74 15.04
CA VAL A 232 -0.97 -7.13 15.33
C VAL A 232 -0.65 -6.96 16.81
N ASN A 233 0.17 -7.87 17.32
CA ASN A 233 0.71 -7.79 18.67
C ASN A 233 1.79 -6.72 18.73
N ARG A 234 1.73 -5.87 19.76
CA ARG A 234 2.74 -4.86 20.04
C ARG A 234 3.14 -4.90 21.51
N ASN A 235 4.42 -4.68 21.76
CA ASN A 235 4.95 -4.56 23.11
C ASN A 235 4.80 -3.10 23.58
N PRO A 236 4.35 -2.86 24.82
CA PRO A 236 4.35 -1.53 25.39
C PRO A 236 5.77 -0.96 25.48
N ILE A 237 5.96 0.26 24.99
CA ILE A 237 7.20 1.03 25.17
C ILE A 237 6.93 2.32 25.95
N GLN A 238 7.99 2.97 26.43
CA GLN A 238 7.88 4.22 27.17
C GLN A 238 7.19 5.29 26.30
N GLY A 239 6.14 5.92 26.84
CA GLY A 239 5.35 6.94 26.15
C GLY A 239 4.03 6.42 25.57
N ASP A 240 3.87 5.10 25.41
CA ASP A 240 2.66 4.54 24.75
C ASP A 240 1.36 4.88 25.49
N ASN A 241 1.41 5.00 26.82
CA ASN A 241 0.26 5.42 27.64
C ASN A 241 -0.27 6.83 27.29
N GLN A 242 0.55 7.65 26.64
CA GLN A 242 0.22 9.03 26.23
C GLN A 242 -0.08 9.14 24.73
N ASN A 243 -0.01 8.04 23.97
CA ASN A 243 -0.33 8.07 22.55
C ASN A 243 -1.77 8.55 22.35
N ALA A 244 -1.92 9.73 21.74
CA ALA A 244 -3.21 10.31 21.46
C ALA A 244 -3.81 9.61 20.23
N GLY A 245 -4.80 8.75 20.46
CA GLY A 245 -5.57 8.09 19.41
C GLY A 245 -7.03 7.92 19.81
N PHE A 246 -7.88 7.69 18.81
CA PHE A 246 -9.25 7.24 19.04
C PHE A 246 -9.35 5.79 18.59
N GLY A 247 -9.87 4.95 19.48
CA GLY A 247 -10.21 3.59 19.13
C GLY A 247 -11.22 3.52 17.99
N LEU A 248 -11.08 2.52 17.12
CA LEU A 248 -11.81 2.39 15.86
C LEU A 248 -13.14 1.67 16.00
N LEU A 249 -13.37 0.93 17.10
CA LEU A 249 -14.59 0.19 17.37
C LEU A 249 -15.51 0.94 18.34
N GLY A 250 -15.01 1.23 19.54
CA GLY A 250 -15.77 1.82 20.66
C GLY A 250 -15.49 3.30 20.89
N ARG A 251 -14.59 3.91 20.08
CA ARG A 251 -14.09 5.28 20.27
C ARG A 251 -13.44 5.50 21.64
N LEU A 252 -12.87 4.44 22.24
CA LEU A 252 -12.15 4.58 23.50
C LEU A 252 -10.92 5.44 23.30
N THR A 253 -10.65 6.29 24.29
CA THR A 253 -9.41 7.06 24.39
C THR A 253 -8.46 6.36 25.35
N GLY A 254 -7.16 6.42 25.07
CA GLY A 254 -6.13 5.84 25.90
C GLY A 254 -4.90 5.51 25.06
N GLY A 255 -3.81 5.20 25.75
CA GLY A 255 -2.60 4.74 25.09
C GLY A 255 -2.76 3.38 24.41
N TYR A 256 -1.86 3.10 23.48
CA TYR A 256 -1.78 1.83 22.76
C TYR A 256 -0.32 1.46 22.49
N PRO A 257 0.02 0.15 22.50
CA PRO A 257 1.38 -0.32 22.36
C PRO A 257 1.92 -0.11 20.94
N THR A 258 3.20 0.26 20.81
CA THR A 258 3.83 0.48 19.48
C THR A 258 5.13 -0.28 19.25
N GLY A 259 5.69 -0.92 20.28
CA GLY A 259 6.92 -1.69 20.18
C GLY A 259 6.74 -2.96 19.33
N PHE A 260 7.69 -3.23 18.43
CA PHE A 260 7.67 -4.46 17.63
C PHE A 260 8.16 -5.65 18.47
N PRO A 261 7.38 -6.75 18.56
CA PRO A 261 7.87 -7.98 19.18
C PRO A 261 8.81 -8.77 18.25
N CYS A 262 8.71 -8.54 16.94
CA CYS A 262 9.48 -9.23 15.91
C CYS A 262 10.58 -8.33 15.34
N LYS A 263 11.57 -8.95 14.70
CA LYS A 263 12.66 -8.24 14.00
C LYS A 263 12.16 -7.42 12.79
N GLY A 264 10.99 -7.77 12.24
CA GLY A 264 10.41 -7.08 11.09
C GLY A 264 11.13 -7.37 9.77
N THR A 265 11.87 -8.48 9.66
CA THR A 265 12.61 -8.83 8.45
C THR A 265 11.64 -9.15 7.32
N CYS A 266 11.83 -8.55 6.15
CA CYS A 266 11.01 -8.84 4.98
C CYS A 266 11.74 -9.83 4.05
N PRO A 267 11.06 -10.85 3.48
CA PRO A 267 11.65 -11.74 2.46
C PRO A 267 11.76 -11.06 1.09
N PHE A 268 11.23 -9.86 0.96
CA PHE A 268 11.38 -8.97 -0.16
C PHE A 268 12.17 -7.74 0.31
N PRO A 269 12.97 -7.13 -0.56
CA PRO A 269 13.75 -5.95 -0.19
C PRO A 269 12.82 -4.81 0.24
N ASP A 270 13.23 -4.00 1.22
CA ASP A 270 12.48 -2.83 1.72
C ASP A 270 12.17 -1.81 0.62
N PHE A 271 13.00 -1.83 -0.43
CA PHE A 271 12.88 -1.07 -1.66
C PHE A 271 12.77 -2.04 -2.84
N ILE A 272 12.00 -1.69 -3.88
CA ILE A 272 12.13 -2.37 -5.17
C ILE A 272 13.62 -2.29 -5.53
N PRO A 273 14.34 -3.42 -5.71
CA PRO A 273 15.72 -3.35 -6.16
C PRO A 273 15.66 -2.63 -7.49
N GLU A 274 16.49 -1.59 -7.63
CA GLU A 274 16.54 -0.79 -8.84
C GLU A 274 16.55 -1.76 -10.04
N PRO A 275 15.71 -1.55 -11.07
CA PRO A 275 15.92 -2.26 -12.30
C PRO A 275 17.40 -2.14 -12.65
N PRO A 276 18.08 -3.23 -13.04
CA PRO A 276 19.49 -3.15 -13.36
C PRO A 276 19.65 -1.95 -14.28
N ILE A 277 20.35 -0.94 -13.79
CA ILE A 277 20.81 0.17 -14.62
C ILE A 277 21.53 -0.57 -15.75
N PRO A 278 21.16 -0.36 -17.03
CA PRO A 278 21.94 -0.87 -18.14
C PRO A 278 23.40 -0.54 -17.84
N ASP A 279 24.22 -1.57 -17.72
CA ASP A 279 25.63 -1.45 -17.41
C ASP A 279 26.25 -0.35 -18.28
N PRO A 280 26.74 0.77 -17.70
CA PRO A 280 27.29 1.87 -18.48
C PRO A 280 28.59 1.47 -19.20
N LEU A 281 29.13 0.26 -18.96
CA LEU A 281 30.30 -0.24 -19.69
C LEU A 281 30.00 -1.01 -20.97
N ASN A 282 28.74 -1.35 -21.26
CA ASN A 282 28.40 -2.06 -22.51
C ASN A 282 27.36 -1.31 -23.34
N GLY A 283 27.74 -0.09 -23.74
CA GLY A 283 27.55 0.37 -25.11
C GLY A 283 26.13 0.67 -25.56
N LEU A 284 25.51 1.71 -25.01
CA LEU A 284 24.62 2.61 -25.77
C LEU A 284 24.79 4.03 -25.20
N THR A 285 25.38 4.90 -26.00
CA THR A 285 25.54 6.34 -25.75
C THR A 285 24.17 7.04 -25.72
N GLY A 286 23.71 7.48 -24.55
CA GLY A 286 22.56 8.40 -24.41
C GLY A 286 21.87 8.30 -23.05
N GLU A 287 21.95 9.35 -22.23
CA GLU A 287 21.07 9.57 -21.07
C GLU A 287 19.61 9.55 -21.54
N THR A 288 18.89 8.44 -21.37
CA THR A 288 17.49 8.39 -21.79
C THR A 288 16.62 9.09 -20.75
N CYS A 289 16.40 10.39 -20.95
CA CYS A 289 15.47 11.19 -20.17
C CYS A 289 14.05 10.61 -20.29
N GLN A 290 13.57 9.95 -19.23
CA GLN A 290 12.18 9.53 -19.13
C GLN A 290 11.42 10.57 -18.31
N THR A 291 10.47 11.26 -18.93
CA THR A 291 9.72 12.33 -18.25
C THR A 291 8.22 12.06 -18.29
N ILE A 292 7.52 12.60 -17.30
CA ILE A 292 6.06 12.70 -17.30
C ILE A 292 5.64 14.16 -17.41
N CYS A 293 4.44 14.42 -17.93
CA CYS A 293 3.93 15.77 -18.08
C CYS A 293 3.69 16.43 -16.71
N PHE A 294 4.34 17.56 -16.46
CA PHE A 294 4.03 18.44 -15.33
C PHE A 294 3.20 19.64 -15.81
N ARG A 295 1.99 19.76 -15.26
CA ARG A 295 1.04 20.86 -15.48
C ARG A 295 1.03 21.81 -14.27
N SER A 296 0.63 23.04 -14.51
CA SER A 296 0.59 24.09 -13.49
C SER A 296 -0.52 23.88 -12.44
N PRO A 297 -0.40 24.51 -11.26
CA PRO A 297 -1.49 24.56 -10.29
C PRO A 297 -2.76 25.21 -10.88
N GLN A 298 -2.61 26.22 -11.74
CA GLN A 298 -3.71 26.94 -12.38
C GLN A 298 -4.51 26.03 -13.32
N TYR A 299 -3.84 25.13 -14.05
CA TYR A 299 -4.52 24.12 -14.86
C TYR A 299 -5.48 23.28 -14.00
N TYR A 300 -5.03 22.78 -12.84
CA TYR A 300 -5.87 21.98 -11.95
C TYR A 300 -6.96 22.79 -11.26
N LEU A 301 -6.73 24.07 -10.96
CA LEU A 301 -7.77 24.97 -10.45
C LEU A 301 -8.91 25.14 -11.45
N LEU A 302 -8.59 25.34 -12.74
CA LEU A 302 -9.57 25.48 -13.81
C LEU A 302 -10.28 24.15 -14.13
N ASN A 303 -9.60 23.02 -13.89
CA ASN A 303 -10.07 21.68 -14.19
C ASN A 303 -10.34 20.85 -12.92
N LEU A 304 -10.81 21.48 -11.84
CA LEU A 304 -10.93 20.83 -10.52
C LEU A 304 -11.81 19.58 -10.54
N ARG A 305 -12.83 19.52 -11.42
CA ARG A 305 -13.69 18.34 -11.61
C ARG A 305 -13.00 17.16 -12.31
N ARG A 306 -11.83 17.41 -12.92
CA ARG A 306 -11.04 16.44 -13.68
C ARG A 306 -9.70 16.10 -13.02
N VAL A 307 -9.50 16.48 -11.74
CA VAL A 307 -8.29 16.00 -11.04
C VAL A 307 -8.32 14.47 -10.93
N PRO A 308 -7.18 13.78 -11.16
CA PRO A 308 -7.13 12.32 -11.17
C PRO A 308 -7.51 11.74 -9.82
N ASN A 309 -8.17 10.58 -9.83
CA ASN A 309 -8.53 9.86 -8.61
C ASN A 309 -7.27 9.26 -7.97
N GLY A 310 -7.15 9.40 -6.66
CA GLY A 310 -6.01 8.88 -5.91
C GLY A 310 -5.89 9.51 -4.53
N THR A 311 -4.75 9.28 -3.89
CA THR A 311 -4.40 9.87 -2.59
C THR A 311 -3.16 10.72 -2.74
N VAL A 312 -3.20 11.91 -2.15
CA VAL A 312 -2.10 12.88 -2.14
C VAL A 312 -1.69 13.17 -0.69
N THR A 313 -0.42 13.51 -0.50
CA THR A 313 0.12 13.90 0.81
C THR A 313 0.13 15.41 0.93
N LEU A 314 -0.49 15.94 1.97
CA LEU A 314 -0.46 17.36 2.32
C LEU A 314 0.33 17.57 3.61
N GLY A 315 1.15 18.61 3.62
CA GLY A 315 1.96 19.01 4.75
C GLY A 315 1.23 19.88 5.75
N ARG A 316 1.51 19.68 7.03
CA ARG A 316 1.17 20.59 8.14
C ARG A 316 2.42 20.77 9.00
N ALA A 317 2.42 21.75 9.90
CA ALA A 317 3.56 21.97 10.77
C ALA A 317 3.83 20.72 11.63
N GLY A 318 4.93 20.02 11.34
CA GLY A 318 5.40 18.85 12.10
C GLY A 318 4.81 17.49 11.67
N TYR A 319 3.94 17.43 10.65
CA TYR A 319 3.36 16.17 10.19
C TYR A 319 2.79 16.25 8.76
N THR A 320 2.42 15.10 8.21
CA THR A 320 1.78 15.00 6.88
C THR A 320 0.49 14.21 6.98
N ILE A 321 -0.53 14.58 6.20
CA ILE A 321 -1.80 13.86 6.11
C ILE A 321 -2.01 13.34 4.69
N ASN A 322 -2.57 12.14 4.58
CA ASN A 322 -3.02 11.60 3.31
C ASN A 322 -4.45 12.09 3.06
N THR A 323 -4.71 12.64 1.89
CA THR A 323 -6.00 13.22 1.50
C THR A 323 -6.43 12.62 0.18
N SER A 324 -7.69 12.19 0.09
CA SER A 324 -8.26 11.74 -1.18
C SER A 324 -8.40 12.93 -2.14
N THR A 325 -8.06 12.74 -3.42
CA THR A 325 -8.31 13.75 -4.45
C THR A 325 -9.80 13.93 -4.77
N THR A 326 -10.66 13.05 -4.24
CA THR A 326 -12.12 13.23 -4.29
C THR A 326 -12.61 14.36 -3.38
N ASP A 327 -11.84 14.76 -2.36
CA ASP A 327 -12.12 15.93 -1.54
C ASP A 327 -11.81 17.23 -2.32
N ARG A 328 -12.76 17.64 -3.17
CA ARG A 328 -12.60 18.79 -4.06
C ARG A 328 -12.43 20.11 -3.30
N ASN A 329 -12.94 20.22 -2.07
CA ASN A 329 -12.79 21.43 -1.26
C ASN A 329 -11.35 21.56 -0.77
N THR A 330 -10.77 20.47 -0.26
CA THR A 330 -9.36 20.47 0.16
C THR A 330 -8.42 20.65 -1.04
N MET A 331 -8.71 20.03 -2.19
CA MET A 331 -7.94 20.25 -3.42
C MET A 331 -8.00 21.72 -3.86
N LEU A 332 -9.19 22.33 -3.87
CA LEU A 332 -9.38 23.74 -4.23
C LEU A 332 -8.60 24.67 -3.30
N LEU A 333 -8.75 24.51 -1.99
CA LEU A 333 -8.07 25.35 -1.00
C LEU A 333 -6.55 25.21 -1.09
N THR A 334 -6.06 23.99 -1.28
CA THR A 334 -4.62 23.72 -1.37
C THR A 334 -4.02 24.27 -2.66
N LEU A 335 -4.68 24.08 -3.81
CA LEU A 335 -4.22 24.58 -5.10
C LEU A 335 -4.26 26.11 -5.20
N ARG A 336 -5.17 26.78 -4.47
CA ARG A 336 -5.14 28.24 -4.30
C ARG A 336 -3.90 28.71 -3.53
N GLY A 337 -3.32 27.84 -2.71
CA GLY A 337 -2.16 28.16 -1.87
C GLY A 337 -2.53 29.11 -0.74
N GLY A 338 -1.56 29.93 -0.31
CA GLY A 338 -1.74 30.89 0.77
C GLY A 338 -0.46 31.66 1.08
N ALA A 339 -0.48 32.40 2.19
CA ALA A 339 0.62 33.29 2.57
C ALA A 339 1.75 32.58 3.33
N THR A 340 1.48 31.43 3.96
CA THR A 340 2.52 30.74 4.74
C THR A 340 3.42 29.88 3.85
N PRO A 341 4.71 29.68 4.22
CA PRO A 341 5.61 28.80 3.46
C PRO A 341 5.05 27.39 3.23
N ALA A 342 4.35 26.85 4.24
CA ALA A 342 3.73 25.54 4.13
C ALA A 342 2.56 25.52 3.13
N GLN A 343 1.74 26.58 3.08
CA GLN A 343 0.65 26.70 2.10
C GLN A 343 1.20 26.84 0.67
N GLN A 344 2.27 27.61 0.49
CA GLN A 344 2.92 27.78 -0.81
C GLN A 344 3.55 26.48 -1.29
N LEU A 345 4.30 25.77 -0.44
CA LEU A 345 4.87 24.47 -0.80
C LEU A 345 3.76 23.45 -1.07
N ASN A 346 2.69 23.42 -0.26
CA ASN A 346 1.58 22.51 -0.48
C ASN A 346 0.90 22.70 -1.84
N LYS A 347 0.75 23.95 -2.31
CA LYS A 347 0.21 24.24 -3.65
C LYS A 347 1.02 23.54 -4.74
N GLU A 348 2.34 23.72 -4.70
CA GLU A 348 3.22 23.18 -5.75
C GLU A 348 3.47 21.67 -5.60
N TYR A 349 3.61 21.19 -4.36
CA TYR A 349 3.79 19.77 -4.08
C TYR A 349 2.53 18.94 -4.36
N LEU A 350 1.34 19.48 -4.08
CA LEU A 350 0.08 18.85 -4.48
C LEU A 350 0.00 18.75 -6.01
N THR A 351 0.29 19.85 -6.71
CA THR A 351 0.27 19.89 -8.18
C THR A 351 1.19 18.82 -8.78
N ALA A 352 2.40 18.70 -8.24
CA ALA A 352 3.36 17.68 -8.67
C ALA A 352 2.83 16.25 -8.44
N GLN A 353 2.16 15.98 -7.32
CA GLN A 353 1.51 14.68 -7.06
C GLN A 353 0.30 14.42 -7.97
N LEU A 354 -0.47 15.45 -8.33
CA LEU A 354 -1.57 15.28 -9.30
C LEU A 354 -1.03 14.92 -10.69
N ASN A 355 0.11 15.50 -11.10
CA ASN A 355 0.78 15.15 -12.35
C ASN A 355 1.28 13.69 -12.37
N THR A 356 1.79 13.19 -11.24
CA THR A 356 2.21 11.78 -11.12
C THR A 356 1.01 10.84 -11.14
N LEU A 357 -0.09 11.18 -10.46
CA LEU A 357 -1.34 10.43 -10.50
C LEU A 357 -1.95 10.41 -11.91
N LEU A 358 -1.98 11.55 -12.60
CA LEU A 358 -2.48 11.66 -13.97
C LEU A 358 -1.67 10.77 -14.94
N SER A 359 -0.40 10.54 -14.64
CA SER A 359 0.51 9.68 -15.40
C SER A 359 0.43 8.19 -15.01
N GLY A 360 -0.50 7.81 -14.13
CA GLY A 360 -0.78 6.43 -13.72
C GLY A 360 -0.45 6.10 -12.26
N GLY A 361 0.16 7.04 -11.50
CA GLY A 361 0.49 6.84 -10.10
C GLY A 361 1.58 5.79 -9.84
N ALA A 362 1.81 5.47 -8.56
CA ALA A 362 2.96 4.68 -8.09
C ALA A 362 2.77 3.14 -8.11
N PRO A 363 2.10 2.57 -9.11
CA PRO A 363 2.62 1.33 -9.68
C PRO A 363 2.96 1.44 -11.18
N ASN A 364 2.74 2.60 -11.81
CA ASN A 364 3.01 2.74 -13.23
C ASN A 364 4.51 2.92 -13.52
N LEU A 365 5.11 2.01 -14.29
CA LEU A 365 6.52 2.05 -14.69
C LEU A 365 6.95 3.41 -15.25
N LYS A 366 6.10 4.08 -16.02
CA LYS A 366 6.39 5.40 -16.58
C LYS A 366 6.66 6.42 -15.48
N VAL A 367 5.88 6.39 -14.40
CA VAL A 367 6.06 7.28 -13.25
C VAL A 367 7.30 6.88 -12.45
N VAL A 368 7.55 5.59 -12.29
CA VAL A 368 8.74 5.08 -11.59
C VAL A 368 10.02 5.54 -12.28
N TYR A 369 10.14 5.31 -13.59
CA TYR A 369 11.31 5.77 -14.34
C TYR A 369 11.41 7.29 -14.37
N ALA A 370 10.29 8.00 -14.50
CA ALA A 370 10.26 9.45 -14.42
C ALA A 370 10.80 9.98 -13.08
N MET A 371 10.49 9.34 -11.96
CA MET A 371 11.04 9.69 -10.65
C MET A 371 12.56 9.49 -10.55
N LYS A 372 13.12 8.58 -11.35
CA LYS A 372 14.57 8.32 -11.41
C LYS A 372 15.32 9.25 -12.37
N SER A 373 14.63 9.93 -13.28
CA SER A 373 15.24 10.92 -14.15
C SER A 373 15.75 12.12 -13.37
N ILE A 374 16.88 12.66 -13.83
CA ILE A 374 17.48 13.87 -13.27
C ILE A 374 16.63 15.10 -13.58
N LEU A 375 16.65 16.11 -12.71
CA LEU A 375 15.86 17.34 -12.86
C LEU A 375 16.15 18.09 -14.16
N LYS A 376 17.37 17.98 -14.71
CA LYS A 376 17.75 18.51 -16.03
C LYS A 376 16.88 17.95 -17.16
N CYS A 377 16.48 16.68 -17.09
CA CYS A 377 15.58 16.07 -18.08
C CYS A 377 14.20 16.74 -18.09
N TYR A 378 13.80 17.38 -17.00
CA TYR A 378 12.55 18.14 -16.89
C TYR A 378 12.69 19.59 -17.37
N GLY A 379 13.84 19.95 -17.98
CA GLY A 379 14.12 21.31 -18.41
C GLY A 379 14.40 22.29 -17.26
N MET A 380 14.58 21.79 -16.03
CA MET A 380 14.88 22.63 -14.88
C MET A 380 16.29 23.22 -14.97
N LYS A 381 16.41 24.50 -14.61
CA LYS A 381 17.65 25.29 -14.65
C LYS A 381 17.75 26.12 -13.38
N PHE A 382 18.64 25.73 -12.47
CA PHE A 382 18.90 26.44 -11.22
C PHE A 382 20.29 26.08 -10.69
N ASP A 383 20.92 26.99 -9.96
CA ASP A 383 22.18 26.72 -9.27
C ASP A 383 21.95 25.74 -8.11
N PRO A 384 22.91 24.85 -7.79
CA PRO A 384 22.76 23.91 -6.68
C PRO A 384 22.38 24.63 -5.38
N VAL A 385 21.35 24.12 -4.70
CA VAL A 385 20.84 24.68 -3.45
C VAL A 385 21.05 23.70 -2.31
N THR A 386 21.67 24.16 -1.23
CA THR A 386 21.84 23.40 0.01
C THR A 386 20.67 23.67 0.94
N LEU A 387 19.95 22.62 1.32
CA LEU A 387 18.89 22.67 2.33
C LEU A 387 19.50 22.66 3.74
N SER A 388 18.69 23.06 4.73
CA SER A 388 19.15 23.16 6.12
C SER A 388 19.56 21.82 6.78
N ASN A 389 19.16 20.69 6.20
CA ASN A 389 19.62 19.35 6.63
C ASN A 389 20.90 18.89 5.91
N GLY A 390 21.57 19.77 5.16
CA GLY A 390 22.82 19.47 4.45
C GLY A 390 22.64 18.80 3.08
N VAL A 391 21.41 18.48 2.69
CA VAL A 391 21.13 17.91 1.35
C VAL A 391 21.30 18.98 0.29
N VAL A 392 22.10 18.70 -0.74
CA VAL A 392 22.27 19.56 -1.92
C VAL A 392 21.34 19.08 -3.03
N ILE A 393 20.47 19.96 -3.53
CA ILE A 393 19.66 19.72 -4.71
C ILE A 393 20.28 20.46 -5.88
N SER A 394 20.56 19.75 -6.98
CA SER A 394 21.09 20.29 -8.24
C SER A 394 20.27 19.78 -9.42
N THR A 395 20.54 20.27 -10.63
CA THR A 395 19.90 19.76 -11.86
C THR A 395 20.21 18.28 -12.14
N ASP A 396 21.28 17.74 -11.55
CA ASP A 396 21.66 16.33 -11.66
C ASP A 396 21.03 15.46 -10.55
N SER A 397 20.33 16.08 -9.60
CA SER A 397 19.54 15.34 -8.62
C SER A 397 18.36 14.65 -9.30
N ARG A 398 17.97 13.47 -8.79
CA ARG A 398 16.79 12.75 -9.27
C ARG A 398 15.50 13.44 -8.82
N LEU A 399 14.44 13.34 -9.61
CA LEU A 399 13.12 13.89 -9.26
C LEU A 399 12.60 13.36 -7.91
N GLU A 400 12.85 12.08 -7.59
CA GLU A 400 12.47 11.49 -6.31
C GLU A 400 13.05 12.23 -5.09
N VAL A 401 14.26 12.78 -5.20
CA VAL A 401 14.91 13.52 -4.11
C VAL A 401 14.11 14.78 -3.80
N LEU A 402 13.61 15.48 -4.83
CA LEU A 402 12.79 16.68 -4.65
C LEU A 402 11.48 16.35 -3.91
N PHE A 403 10.80 15.25 -4.29
CA PHE A 403 9.58 14.78 -3.61
C PHE A 403 9.82 14.38 -2.15
N VAL A 404 10.93 13.67 -1.88
CA VAL A 404 11.30 13.25 -0.52
C VAL A 404 11.59 14.46 0.36
N GLN A 405 12.38 15.43 -0.14
CA GLN A 405 12.72 16.63 0.64
C GLN A 405 11.50 17.50 0.93
N ALA A 406 10.53 17.61 0.01
CA ALA A 406 9.24 18.27 0.26
C ALA A 406 8.53 17.66 1.47
N ARG A 407 8.36 16.33 1.47
CA ARG A 407 7.67 15.60 2.54
C ARG A 407 8.40 15.73 3.88
N LEU A 408 9.73 15.62 3.89
CA LEU A 408 10.53 15.77 5.10
C LEU A 408 10.47 17.19 5.64
N SER A 409 10.48 18.22 4.78
CA SER A 409 10.38 19.61 5.22
C SER A 409 9.11 19.90 6.02
N PHE A 410 7.99 19.24 5.69
CA PHE A 410 6.75 19.33 6.48
C PHE A 410 6.86 18.58 7.81
N LYS A 411 7.32 17.33 7.80
CA LYS A 411 7.45 16.49 9.00
C LYS A 411 8.40 17.09 10.03
N GLU A 412 9.51 17.64 9.58
CA GLU A 412 10.54 18.23 10.43
C GLU A 412 10.30 19.73 10.67
N ASN A 413 9.22 20.28 10.09
CA ASN A 413 8.87 21.70 10.16
C ASN A 413 10.04 22.62 9.76
N ARG A 414 10.80 22.26 8.72
CA ARG A 414 11.92 23.04 8.16
C ARG A 414 11.40 24.22 7.35
N THR A 415 10.82 25.21 8.03
CA THR A 415 10.17 26.37 7.41
C THR A 415 11.10 27.20 6.51
N GLN A 416 12.41 27.18 6.76
CA GLN A 416 13.42 27.81 5.92
C GLN A 416 13.66 27.11 4.57
N ASP A 417 13.41 25.80 4.50
CA ASP A 417 13.58 25.01 3.27
C ASP A 417 12.32 25.04 2.40
N MET A 418 11.15 25.30 2.99
CA MET A 418 9.87 25.29 2.26
C MET A 418 9.81 26.31 1.12
N PRO A 419 10.27 27.58 1.26
CA PRO A 419 10.31 28.52 0.14
C PRO A 419 11.28 28.11 -0.97
N VAL A 420 12.40 27.46 -0.62
CA VAL A 420 13.37 26.94 -1.59
C VAL A 420 12.72 25.84 -2.42
N LEU A 421 12.14 24.84 -1.74
CA LEU A 421 11.46 23.72 -2.39
C LEU A 421 10.26 24.19 -3.20
N THR A 422 9.53 25.20 -2.72
CA THR A 422 8.41 25.82 -3.46
C THR A 422 8.87 26.31 -4.82
N ARG A 423 9.99 27.06 -4.89
CA ARG A 423 10.53 27.57 -6.17
C ARG A 423 10.95 26.44 -7.12
N LEU A 424 11.52 25.36 -6.59
CA LEU A 424 11.90 24.21 -7.40
C LEU A 424 10.67 23.49 -7.98
N PHE A 425 9.62 23.28 -7.19
CA PHE A 425 8.39 22.70 -7.71
C PHE A 425 7.63 23.65 -8.64
N ASP A 426 7.63 24.96 -8.39
CA ASP A 426 7.05 25.96 -9.29
C ASP A 426 7.75 25.91 -10.67
N GLN A 427 9.08 25.80 -10.71
CA GLN A 427 9.82 25.62 -11.96
C GLN A 427 9.49 24.29 -12.65
N LEU A 428 9.23 23.21 -11.89
CA LEU A 428 8.84 21.91 -12.45
C LEU A 428 7.41 21.94 -13.03
N ASN A 429 6.44 22.45 -12.27
CA ASN A 429 5.03 22.50 -12.63
C ASN A 429 4.73 23.54 -13.71
N GLY A 430 5.51 24.63 -13.73
CA GLY A 430 5.28 25.79 -14.58
C GLY A 430 4.06 26.60 -14.16
N ASN A 431 3.84 27.69 -14.88
CA ASN A 431 2.77 28.66 -14.59
C ASN A 431 1.74 28.78 -15.72
N GLU A 432 1.78 27.87 -16.70
CA GLU A 432 0.91 27.90 -17.87
C GLU A 432 -0.46 27.26 -17.55
N PRO A 433 -1.57 27.99 -17.60
CA PRO A 433 -2.90 27.47 -17.25
C PRO A 433 -3.51 26.57 -18.34
N SER A 434 -2.97 26.60 -19.56
CA SER A 434 -3.43 25.76 -20.66
C SER A 434 -3.04 24.28 -20.47
N GLN A 435 -3.48 23.41 -21.38
CA GLN A 435 -3.20 21.98 -21.26
C GLN A 435 -1.73 21.59 -21.56
N LEU A 436 -0.84 22.57 -21.80
CA LEU A 436 0.54 22.33 -22.20
C LEU A 436 1.39 21.88 -21.01
N CYS A 437 2.26 20.91 -21.24
CA CYS A 437 3.21 20.42 -20.25
C CYS A 437 4.38 21.40 -20.18
N ASN A 438 4.80 21.76 -18.98
CA ASN A 438 5.91 22.69 -18.77
C ASN A 438 7.28 22.11 -19.19
N ASN A 439 7.40 20.78 -19.18
CA ASN A 439 8.64 20.04 -19.42
C ASN A 439 8.70 19.31 -20.77
N LEU A 440 7.73 19.53 -21.67
CA LEU A 440 7.84 19.06 -23.05
C LEU A 440 8.63 20.09 -23.86
N TRP A 441 9.95 20.04 -23.74
CA TRP A 441 10.81 20.51 -24.83
C TRP A 441 10.97 19.37 -25.83
N VAL A 442 10.81 19.78 -27.09
CA VAL A 442 10.85 19.05 -28.35
C VAL A 442 12.06 18.11 -28.43
N ASP A 443 11.88 16.98 -29.11
CA ASP A 443 12.94 16.10 -29.61
C ASP A 443 14.18 16.86 -30.13
#